data_AF-A0A091P3P8-F1
#
_entry.id   AF-A0A091P3P8-F1
#
_cell.length_a   1.000
_cell.length_b   1.000
_cell.length_c   1.000
_cell.angle_alpha   90.00
_cell.angle_beta   90.00
_cell.angle_gamma   90.00
#
_symmetry.space_group_name_H-M   'P 1'
#
loop_
_entity.id
_entity.type
_entity.pdbx_description
1 polymer ?
#
loop_
_entity_poly.entity_id
_entity_poly.type
_entity_poly.pdbx_seq_one_letter_code
_entity_poly.pdbx_strand_id
1 'polypeptide(L)'
;AHYPGTKTVPNALLTKKKLWSSEDYSTFNDEVGAGCWARILNQNYVNGNMTSTIAWNLVASYYEELPFGRCGLMTAQEPWSGHYKVEAPIWITAHTTQFTQPGWSYLQVDGHLEGGGSFVALTDGLGNLTVIIETMTHNHSQCIRPPLPHFSVTPQRATFYLKGSFRLLHTWQSFKHSSSAFIMRYNVWKGSFSLDLNVDEVYTLTTLKTGQKCGCPEPPPPQPFPSNYKDDFNIRNPPFSEAPNFADQTGVFEYFINASDPGDHVFTLRQVVVQRPITWASDADQTISVIGNFQWVNMTVTCDIYIEKQRDGGVFVAGRVDNGGIYVRRTKGVFFWVFADGTYRVTGDLAGEEILMKGLSGVRDNAWHTLTLNIQGTSASGLLNGYPLWENVTISKPSNGWAAIGTRSFEFAQFDNFHIEA
;
A
#
# COMPACT_ATOMS: atom_id res chain seq x y z
N ALA A 1 18.45 -8.33 -3.42
CA ALA A 1 18.70 -7.79 -2.06
C ALA A 1 17.69 -6.69 -1.80
N HIS A 2 17.33 -6.43 -0.54
CA HIS A 2 16.28 -5.46 -0.19
C HIS A 2 16.94 -4.22 0.42
N TYR A 3 16.52 -3.03 0.00
CA TYR A 3 17.02 -1.72 0.46
C TYR A 3 18.56 -1.60 0.54
N PRO A 4 19.30 -1.87 -0.55
CA PRO A 4 20.75 -1.95 -0.56
C PRO A 4 21.48 -0.61 -0.36
N GLY A 5 20.76 0.52 -0.37
CA GLY A 5 21.36 1.85 -0.31
C GLY A 5 22.32 2.11 -1.48
N THR A 6 21.95 1.63 -2.68
CA THR A 6 22.73 1.69 -3.92
C THR A 6 23.99 0.82 -3.98
N LYS A 7 24.42 0.20 -2.89
CA LYS A 7 25.70 -0.53 -2.84
C LYS A 7 25.52 -2.04 -2.92
N THR A 8 26.58 -2.72 -3.35
CA THR A 8 26.71 -4.18 -3.27
C THR A 8 27.95 -4.56 -2.45
N VAL A 9 28.15 -5.87 -2.24
CA VAL A 9 29.30 -6.41 -1.51
C VAL A 9 30.26 -7.16 -2.44
N PRO A 10 31.58 -7.20 -2.16
CA PRO A 10 32.55 -7.88 -3.01
C PRO A 10 32.19 -9.34 -3.33
N ASN A 11 31.68 -10.09 -2.34
CA ASN A 11 31.26 -11.48 -2.55
C ASN A 11 30.14 -11.62 -3.57
N ALA A 12 29.21 -10.66 -3.63
CA ALA A 12 28.14 -10.66 -4.62
C ALA A 12 28.68 -10.47 -6.04
N LEU A 13 29.67 -9.58 -6.21
CA LEU A 13 30.36 -9.38 -7.50
C LEU A 13 31.12 -10.64 -7.95
N LEU A 14 31.80 -11.32 -7.03
CA LEU A 14 32.54 -12.56 -7.32
C LEU A 14 31.64 -13.69 -7.83
N THR A 15 30.36 -13.70 -7.46
CA THR A 15 29.41 -14.71 -7.95
C THR A 15 29.12 -14.61 -9.45
N LYS A 16 29.38 -13.44 -10.07
CA LYS A 16 29.02 -13.12 -11.46
C LYS A 16 27.54 -13.33 -11.79
N LYS A 17 26.68 -13.39 -10.77
CA LYS A 17 25.22 -13.46 -10.93
C LYS A 17 24.66 -12.07 -11.20
N LYS A 18 23.44 -12.03 -11.75
CA LYS A 18 22.68 -10.78 -11.82
C LYS A 18 22.38 -10.31 -10.41
N LEU A 19 22.66 -9.04 -10.14
CA LEU A 19 22.34 -8.40 -8.88
C LEU A 19 21.13 -7.51 -9.09
N TRP A 20 20.12 -7.65 -8.25
CA TRP A 20 18.89 -6.84 -8.27
C TRP A 20 18.65 -6.24 -6.89
N SER A 21 18.22 -4.98 -6.87
CA SER A 21 17.45 -4.45 -5.74
C SER A 21 16.03 -4.99 -5.90
N SER A 22 15.77 -6.13 -5.25
CA SER A 22 14.54 -6.90 -5.44
C SER A 22 13.35 -6.33 -4.66
N GLU A 23 13.64 -5.39 -3.76
CA GLU A 23 12.67 -4.56 -3.06
C GLU A 23 13.37 -3.28 -2.62
N ASP A 24 12.82 -2.12 -2.98
CA ASP A 24 13.37 -0.80 -2.68
C ASP A 24 12.22 0.23 -2.60
N TYR A 25 12.54 1.52 -2.53
CA TYR A 25 11.57 2.62 -2.44
C TYR A 25 10.86 2.71 -1.08
N SER A 26 9.66 2.12 -0.92
CA SER A 26 8.85 2.11 0.31
C SER A 26 8.68 3.49 0.98
N THR A 27 8.74 4.56 0.20
CA THR A 27 8.74 5.95 0.69
C THR A 27 7.45 6.61 0.26
N PHE A 28 6.94 7.55 1.07
CA PHE A 28 5.72 8.29 0.77
C PHE A 28 5.80 8.93 -0.63
N ASN A 29 4.72 8.88 -1.39
CA ASN A 29 4.73 9.17 -2.82
C ASN A 29 4.58 10.65 -3.20
N ASP A 30 5.17 11.52 -2.39
CA ASP A 30 5.34 12.94 -2.70
C ASP A 30 6.60 13.19 -3.55
N GLU A 31 6.97 14.46 -3.68
CA GLU A 31 8.17 14.89 -4.41
C GLU A 31 9.47 14.32 -3.80
N VAL A 32 9.53 14.13 -2.48
CA VAL A 32 10.71 13.54 -1.81
C VAL A 32 10.81 12.05 -2.16
N GLY A 33 9.68 11.33 -2.16
CA GLY A 33 9.61 9.96 -2.66
C GLY A 33 10.03 9.85 -4.12
N ALA A 34 9.53 10.76 -4.97
CA ALA A 34 9.90 10.81 -6.38
C ALA A 34 11.42 11.03 -6.56
N GLY A 35 12.02 11.96 -5.80
CA GLY A 35 13.46 12.18 -5.81
C GLY A 35 14.26 10.99 -5.29
N CYS A 36 13.80 10.32 -4.23
CA CYS A 36 14.37 9.06 -3.76
C CYS A 36 14.40 8.04 -4.90
N TRP A 37 13.26 7.83 -5.57
CA TRP A 37 13.11 6.86 -6.65
C TRP A 37 14.00 7.20 -7.86
N ALA A 38 14.05 8.47 -8.27
CA ALA A 38 14.87 8.94 -9.38
C ALA A 38 16.36 8.65 -9.14
N ARG A 39 16.84 8.97 -7.93
CA ARG A 39 18.23 8.76 -7.53
C ARG A 39 18.61 7.28 -7.54
N ILE A 40 17.81 6.43 -6.89
CA ILE A 40 18.17 5.01 -6.74
C ILE A 40 18.03 4.22 -8.05
N LEU A 41 17.14 4.62 -8.96
CA LEU A 41 17.02 3.98 -10.28
C LEU A 41 18.33 4.05 -11.08
N ASN A 42 19.02 5.18 -11.06
CA ASN A 42 20.34 5.31 -11.67
C ASN A 42 21.42 4.66 -10.78
N GLN A 43 21.48 5.07 -9.52
CA GLN A 43 22.64 4.79 -8.67
C GLN A 43 22.74 3.33 -8.23
N ASN A 44 21.65 2.56 -8.23
CA ASN A 44 21.71 1.12 -7.99
C ASN A 44 22.61 0.39 -9.00
N TYR A 45 22.58 0.81 -10.28
CA TYR A 45 23.52 0.28 -11.28
C TYR A 45 24.92 0.86 -11.10
N VAL A 46 25.03 2.19 -10.99
CA VAL A 46 26.33 2.90 -10.92
C VAL A 46 27.18 2.44 -9.74
N ASN A 47 26.59 2.34 -8.54
CA ASN A 47 27.30 2.05 -7.31
C ASN A 47 27.34 0.55 -6.96
N GLY A 48 26.37 -0.22 -7.45
CA GLY A 48 26.09 -1.56 -6.97
C GLY A 48 26.03 -2.65 -8.04
N ASN A 49 26.24 -2.31 -9.32
CA ASN A 49 26.07 -3.21 -10.47
C ASN A 49 24.68 -3.88 -10.51
N MET A 50 23.67 -3.26 -9.90
CA MET A 50 22.32 -3.82 -9.88
C MET A 50 21.60 -3.49 -11.18
N THR A 51 21.08 -4.52 -11.84
CA THR A 51 20.49 -4.44 -13.20
C THR A 51 18.95 -4.48 -13.19
N SER A 52 18.35 -4.42 -12.01
CA SER A 52 16.91 -4.25 -11.80
C SER A 52 16.70 -3.64 -10.41
N THR A 53 15.71 -2.76 -10.31
CA THR A 53 15.23 -2.17 -9.06
C THR A 53 13.71 -2.31 -9.05
N ILE A 54 13.16 -2.91 -8.00
CA ILE A 54 11.72 -3.20 -7.87
C ILE A 54 11.20 -2.39 -6.68
N ALA A 55 10.26 -1.48 -6.93
CA ALA A 55 9.66 -0.66 -5.88
C ALA A 55 8.64 -1.47 -5.08
N TRP A 56 8.74 -1.44 -3.75
CA TRP A 56 7.61 -1.70 -2.88
C TRP A 56 6.91 -0.36 -2.58
N ASN A 57 5.64 -0.14 -2.88
CA ASN A 57 4.71 -1.03 -3.61
C ASN A 57 4.23 -0.40 -4.94
N LEU A 58 3.49 -1.18 -5.72
CA LEU A 58 3.03 -0.78 -7.05
C LEU A 58 2.10 0.43 -7.00
N VAL A 59 1.05 0.33 -6.19
CA VAL A 59 -0.01 1.33 -6.03
C VAL A 59 -0.51 1.28 -4.59
N ALA A 60 -0.71 2.46 -3.99
CA ALA A 60 -1.32 2.57 -2.67
C ALA A 60 -2.84 2.44 -2.79
N SER A 61 -3.32 1.20 -2.72
CA SER A 61 -4.73 0.81 -2.72
C SER A 61 -5.09 0.07 -1.42
N TYR A 62 -4.74 0.70 -0.31
CA TYR A 62 -5.01 0.27 1.06
C TYR A 62 -5.28 1.52 1.90
N TYR A 63 -5.98 1.39 3.03
CA TYR A 63 -6.26 2.53 3.91
C TYR A 63 -4.97 3.25 4.31
N GLU A 64 -4.96 4.58 4.21
CA GLU A 64 -3.74 5.38 4.40
C GLU A 64 -3.18 5.27 5.83
N GLU A 65 -4.04 5.08 6.83
CA GLU A 65 -3.64 4.93 8.22
C GLU A 65 -3.08 3.53 8.56
N LEU A 66 -3.12 2.57 7.62
CA LEU A 66 -2.33 1.34 7.75
C LEU A 66 -0.83 1.63 7.59
N PRO A 67 0.05 0.74 8.09
CA PRO A 67 1.49 0.95 8.02
C PRO A 67 1.99 1.24 6.59
N PHE A 68 2.80 2.29 6.46
CA PHE A 68 3.33 2.78 5.19
C PHE A 68 2.24 3.28 4.22
N GLY A 69 1.24 4.00 4.74
CA GLY A 69 0.29 4.78 3.96
C GLY A 69 0.93 5.51 2.77
N ARG A 70 0.31 5.40 1.60
CA ARG A 70 0.74 6.08 0.37
C ARG A 70 2.22 5.89 -0.02
N CYS A 71 2.79 4.72 0.26
CA CYS A 71 4.16 4.34 -0.15
C CYS A 71 4.17 3.53 -1.47
N GLY A 72 3.25 3.82 -2.38
CA GLY A 72 3.17 3.21 -3.72
C GLY A 72 3.49 4.21 -4.83
N LEU A 73 3.81 3.76 -6.05
CA LEU A 73 4.18 4.68 -7.14
C LEU A 73 3.07 5.69 -7.51
N MET A 74 1.81 5.33 -7.24
CA MET A 74 0.63 6.20 -7.31
C MET A 74 -0.36 5.87 -6.19
N THR A 75 -1.42 6.68 -6.05
CA THR A 75 -2.45 6.50 -5.00
C THR A 75 -3.81 6.18 -5.62
N ALA A 76 -4.48 5.13 -5.17
CA ALA A 76 -5.83 4.74 -5.61
C ALA A 76 -6.56 4.02 -4.46
N GLN A 77 -6.81 4.76 -3.39
CA GLN A 77 -7.31 4.25 -2.10
C GLN A 77 -8.78 4.56 -1.83
N GLU A 78 -9.52 5.07 -2.81
CA GLU A 78 -10.95 5.44 -2.69
C GLU A 78 -11.82 4.79 -3.78
N PRO A 79 -11.98 3.44 -3.76
CA PRO A 79 -12.82 2.76 -4.74
C PRO A 79 -14.28 3.25 -4.74
N TRP A 80 -14.78 3.76 -3.60
CA TRP A 80 -16.14 4.30 -3.46
C TRP A 80 -16.35 5.65 -4.17
N SER A 81 -15.29 6.45 -4.37
CA SER A 81 -15.37 7.74 -5.08
C SER A 81 -14.88 7.63 -6.53
N GLY A 82 -14.04 6.62 -6.82
CA GLY A 82 -13.31 6.49 -8.07
C GLY A 82 -12.10 7.44 -8.16
N HIS A 83 -11.78 8.16 -7.08
CA HIS A 83 -10.62 9.05 -7.03
C HIS A 83 -9.31 8.26 -7.02
N TYR A 84 -8.35 8.73 -7.80
CA TYR A 84 -6.96 8.29 -7.76
C TYR A 84 -6.05 9.49 -8.06
N LYS A 85 -4.77 9.36 -7.73
CA LYS A 85 -3.77 10.38 -8.02
C LYS A 85 -2.57 9.76 -8.71
N VAL A 86 -2.28 10.23 -9.92
CA VAL A 86 -1.06 9.89 -10.65
C VAL A 86 0.09 10.71 -10.08
N GLU A 87 0.81 10.11 -9.13
CA GLU A 87 1.87 10.80 -8.38
C GLU A 87 3.18 10.91 -9.18
N ALA A 88 4.08 11.80 -8.74
CA ALA A 88 5.36 12.04 -9.38
C ALA A 88 6.23 10.79 -9.64
N PRO A 89 6.27 9.76 -8.75
CA PRO A 89 7.03 8.53 -9.00
C PRO A 89 6.64 7.77 -10.28
N ILE A 90 5.40 7.89 -10.78
CA ILE A 90 5.00 7.34 -12.09
C ILE A 90 5.82 7.97 -13.22
N TRP A 91 5.97 9.28 -13.21
CA TRP A 91 6.71 10.00 -14.24
C TRP A 91 8.21 9.76 -14.13
N ILE A 92 8.74 9.67 -12.92
CA ILE A 92 10.13 9.22 -12.68
C ILE A 92 10.36 7.82 -13.25
N THR A 93 9.41 6.90 -13.05
CA THR A 93 9.49 5.55 -13.63
C THR A 93 9.48 5.59 -15.17
N ALA A 94 8.69 6.49 -15.76
CA ALA A 94 8.60 6.65 -17.22
C ALA A 94 9.92 7.09 -17.86
N HIS A 95 10.74 7.91 -17.18
CA HIS A 95 12.06 8.34 -17.64
C HIS A 95 13.02 7.17 -17.96
N THR A 96 12.80 6.01 -17.35
CA THR A 96 13.55 4.78 -17.67
C THR A 96 12.72 3.82 -18.53
N THR A 97 11.49 3.50 -18.10
CA THR A 97 10.72 2.38 -18.65
C THR A 97 10.17 2.61 -20.05
N GLN A 98 9.90 3.85 -20.47
CA GLN A 98 9.46 4.12 -21.86
C GLN A 98 10.60 4.01 -22.88
N PHE A 99 11.86 4.05 -22.42
CA PHE A 99 13.05 4.23 -23.27
C PHE A 99 14.10 3.13 -23.11
N THR A 100 13.76 2.07 -22.37
CA THR A 100 14.61 0.90 -22.14
C THR A 100 13.73 -0.34 -22.07
N GLN A 101 14.31 -1.53 -22.32
CA GLN A 101 13.63 -2.82 -22.18
C GLN A 101 14.58 -3.86 -21.59
N PRO A 102 14.07 -4.89 -20.90
CA PRO A 102 14.87 -6.05 -20.53
C PRO A 102 15.61 -6.62 -21.76
N GLY A 103 16.92 -6.82 -21.63
CA GLY A 103 17.81 -7.24 -22.73
C GLY A 103 18.73 -6.14 -23.25
N TRP A 104 18.42 -4.86 -22.97
CA TRP A 104 19.34 -3.76 -23.22
C TRP A 104 20.59 -3.87 -22.34
N SER A 105 21.69 -3.30 -22.81
CA SER A 105 22.97 -3.30 -22.09
C SER A 105 23.36 -1.89 -21.68
N TYR A 106 23.82 -1.75 -20.44
CA TYR A 106 24.46 -0.53 -19.97
C TYR A 106 25.83 -0.36 -20.60
N LEU A 107 26.20 0.89 -20.91
CA LEU A 107 27.55 1.27 -21.31
C LEU A 107 28.44 1.45 -20.07
N GLN A 108 29.72 1.11 -20.19
CA GLN A 108 30.69 1.30 -19.13
C GLN A 108 31.15 2.76 -19.06
N VAL A 109 30.69 3.46 -18.01
CA VAL A 109 31.04 4.86 -17.67
C VAL A 109 31.06 4.99 -16.15
N ASP A 110 31.78 5.99 -15.61
CA ASP A 110 31.84 6.25 -14.16
C ASP A 110 30.46 6.52 -13.56
N GLY A 111 29.60 7.23 -14.30
CA GLY A 111 28.19 7.38 -14.00
C GLY A 111 27.84 8.46 -12.97
N HIS A 112 28.82 9.15 -12.37
CA HIS A 112 28.59 10.31 -11.48
C HIS A 112 28.91 11.64 -12.19
N LEU A 113 28.23 12.71 -11.78
CA LEU A 113 28.47 14.08 -12.25
C LEU A 113 29.37 14.85 -11.27
N GLU A 114 30.22 15.75 -11.78
CA GLU A 114 31.17 16.52 -10.96
C GLU A 114 30.47 17.39 -9.89
N GLY A 115 29.37 18.05 -10.25
CA GLY A 115 28.58 18.90 -9.34
C GLY A 115 27.53 18.14 -8.53
N GLY A 116 27.60 16.81 -8.46
CA GLY A 116 26.60 15.94 -7.83
C GLY A 116 25.48 15.49 -8.78
N GLY A 117 24.88 14.33 -8.47
CA GLY A 117 23.97 13.62 -9.37
C GLY A 117 24.67 12.52 -10.17
N SER A 118 23.90 11.79 -10.99
CA SER A 118 24.39 10.63 -11.75
C SER A 118 23.78 10.54 -13.13
N PHE A 119 24.41 9.75 -14.00
CA PHE A 119 23.89 9.40 -15.30
C PHE A 119 24.16 7.93 -15.65
N VAL A 120 23.25 7.35 -16.43
CA VAL A 120 23.42 6.03 -17.02
C VAL A 120 23.15 6.09 -18.52
N ALA A 121 23.78 5.21 -19.29
CA ALA A 121 23.57 5.11 -20.72
C ALA A 121 23.34 3.64 -21.11
N LEU A 122 22.31 3.38 -21.91
CA LEU A 122 21.91 2.04 -22.34
C LEU A 122 21.72 1.98 -23.86
N THR A 123 22.04 0.83 -24.44
CA THR A 123 21.82 0.53 -25.86
C THR A 123 21.17 -0.84 -26.05
N ASP A 124 20.37 -0.96 -27.10
CA ASP A 124 19.81 -2.23 -27.58
C ASP A 124 20.77 -3.04 -28.45
N GLY A 125 21.91 -2.46 -28.83
CA GLY A 125 22.84 -3.06 -29.80
C GLY A 125 22.38 -2.98 -31.26
N LEU A 126 21.24 -2.33 -31.53
CA LEU A 126 20.67 -2.11 -32.87
C LEU A 126 20.80 -0.65 -33.33
N GLY A 127 21.52 0.17 -32.57
CA GLY A 127 21.81 1.58 -32.88
C GLY A 127 21.01 2.57 -32.04
N ASN A 128 20.11 2.12 -31.15
CA ASN A 128 19.45 3.03 -30.21
C ASN A 128 20.32 3.30 -28.99
N LEU A 129 20.18 4.51 -28.46
CA LEU A 129 20.87 4.96 -27.25
C LEU A 129 19.90 5.77 -26.39
N THR A 130 19.89 5.45 -25.11
CA THR A 130 19.15 6.17 -24.07
C THR A 130 20.13 6.58 -22.98
N VAL A 131 20.14 7.87 -22.64
CA VAL A 131 20.92 8.45 -21.53
C VAL A 131 19.94 9.03 -20.53
N ILE A 132 20.06 8.64 -19.27
CA ILE A 132 19.18 9.07 -18.17
C ILE A 132 20.06 9.76 -17.14
N ILE A 133 19.71 10.99 -16.78
CA ILE A 133 20.49 11.87 -15.89
C ILE A 133 19.58 12.30 -14.74
N GLU A 134 20.11 12.30 -13.52
CA GLU A 134 19.42 12.81 -12.33
C GLU A 134 20.36 13.70 -11.50
N THR A 135 19.83 14.78 -10.92
CA THR A 135 20.55 15.72 -10.05
C THR A 135 19.85 15.91 -8.69
N MET A 136 19.35 14.81 -8.12
CA MET A 136 18.53 14.85 -6.91
C MET A 136 19.34 15.31 -5.70
N THR A 137 18.87 16.35 -5.01
CA THR A 137 19.49 16.86 -3.79
C THR A 137 19.25 15.91 -2.62
N HIS A 138 20.12 15.99 -1.61
CA HIS A 138 19.98 15.20 -0.40
C HIS A 138 18.59 15.35 0.23
N ASN A 139 18.14 16.58 0.46
CA ASN A 139 16.91 16.84 1.23
C ASN A 139 15.64 16.44 0.49
N HIS A 140 15.63 16.47 -0.85
CA HIS A 140 14.49 16.08 -1.67
C HIS A 140 14.58 14.66 -2.24
N SER A 141 15.48 13.80 -1.71
CA SER A 141 15.60 12.42 -2.19
C SER A 141 15.89 11.39 -1.10
N GLN A 142 15.51 11.70 0.13
CA GLN A 142 15.66 10.76 1.26
C GLN A 142 14.64 9.63 1.12
N CYS A 143 15.15 8.41 0.95
CA CYS A 143 14.34 7.22 1.09
C CYS A 143 14.18 6.89 2.57
N ILE A 144 13.14 6.14 2.95
CA ILE A 144 12.98 5.70 4.35
C ILE A 144 14.11 4.77 4.81
N ARG A 145 14.79 4.08 3.87
CA ARG A 145 15.84 3.09 4.13
C ARG A 145 16.87 3.09 3.00
N PRO A 146 18.16 2.94 3.32
CA PRO A 146 18.80 3.23 4.61
C PRO A 146 18.90 4.74 4.87
N PRO A 147 19.35 5.19 6.05
CA PRO A 147 19.75 6.58 6.26
C PRO A 147 20.75 7.04 5.19
N LEU A 148 20.49 8.19 4.60
CA LEU A 148 21.30 8.76 3.52
C LEU A 148 22.34 9.72 4.10
N PRO A 149 23.65 9.47 3.93
CA PRO A 149 24.66 10.45 4.32
C PRO A 149 24.51 11.74 3.51
N HIS A 150 24.81 12.87 4.13
CA HIS A 150 24.72 14.17 3.47
C HIS A 150 25.66 14.25 2.25
N PHE A 151 25.16 14.84 1.16
CA PHE A 151 25.92 15.19 -0.03
C PHE A 151 25.38 16.50 -0.62
N SER A 152 26.20 17.15 -1.45
CA SER A 152 25.84 18.42 -2.09
C SER A 152 25.61 18.23 -3.57
N VAL A 153 24.63 18.95 -4.11
CA VAL A 153 24.39 19.07 -5.55
C VAL A 153 24.33 20.56 -5.88
N THR A 154 25.05 20.97 -6.92
CA THR A 154 25.08 22.35 -7.40
C THR A 154 24.74 22.42 -8.88
N PRO A 155 24.11 23.51 -9.35
CA PRO A 155 23.92 23.73 -10.78
C PRO A 155 25.26 23.61 -11.53
N GLN A 156 25.24 22.92 -12.66
CA GLN A 156 26.45 22.59 -13.41
C GLN A 156 26.16 22.46 -14.90
N ARG A 157 27.19 22.62 -15.73
CA ARG A 157 27.10 22.37 -17.17
C ARG A 157 27.80 21.05 -17.50
N ALA A 158 27.03 20.02 -17.83
CA ALA A 158 27.56 18.72 -18.21
C ALA A 158 27.73 18.64 -19.73
N THR A 159 28.91 18.22 -20.21
CA THR A 159 29.17 18.00 -21.64
C THR A 159 29.43 16.52 -21.91
N PHE A 160 28.62 15.93 -22.78
CA PHE A 160 28.70 14.52 -23.16
C PHE A 160 29.31 14.39 -24.55
N TYR A 161 30.28 13.49 -24.68
CA TYR A 161 30.96 13.20 -25.94
C TYR A 161 30.62 11.77 -26.38
N LEU A 162 29.82 11.67 -27.44
CA LEU A 162 29.47 10.41 -28.07
C LEU A 162 30.62 9.93 -28.96
N LYS A 163 31.10 8.73 -28.69
CA LYS A 163 32.14 8.06 -29.47
C LYS A 163 31.56 6.87 -30.25
N GLY A 164 32.33 6.36 -31.21
CA GLY A 164 31.94 5.20 -32.01
C GLY A 164 30.71 5.45 -32.89
N SER A 165 29.86 4.44 -33.02
CA SER A 165 28.64 4.45 -33.86
C SER A 165 27.62 5.52 -33.43
N PHE A 166 27.64 5.96 -32.18
CA PHE A 166 26.68 6.95 -31.66
C PHE A 166 26.98 8.40 -32.07
N ARG A 167 28.16 8.68 -32.65
CA ARG A 167 28.54 10.02 -33.13
C ARG A 167 27.62 10.56 -34.23
N LEU A 168 26.93 9.67 -34.94
CA LEU A 168 26.06 9.98 -36.08
C LEU A 168 24.58 10.17 -35.69
N LEU A 169 24.25 10.09 -34.40
CA LEU A 169 22.88 10.25 -33.91
C LEU A 169 22.50 11.73 -33.86
N HIS A 170 21.63 12.16 -34.77
CA HIS A 170 21.29 13.58 -34.95
C HIS A 170 20.03 14.04 -34.21
N THR A 171 19.15 13.14 -33.79
CA THR A 171 17.84 13.51 -33.21
C THR A 171 17.68 12.89 -31.83
N TRP A 172 17.49 13.75 -30.83
CA TRP A 172 17.29 13.34 -29.45
C TRP A 172 16.04 14.02 -28.89
N GLN A 173 15.20 13.24 -28.20
CA GLN A 173 14.13 13.79 -27.37
C GLN A 173 14.63 13.87 -25.93
N SER A 174 14.47 15.05 -25.33
CA SER A 174 14.69 15.28 -23.91
C SER A 174 13.35 15.38 -23.20
N PHE A 175 13.17 14.56 -22.17
CA PHE A 175 12.10 14.71 -21.19
C PHE A 175 12.72 15.34 -19.96
N LYS A 176 12.15 16.44 -19.48
CA LYS A 176 12.53 17.07 -18.21
C LYS A 176 11.37 16.97 -17.24
N HIS A 177 11.61 16.44 -16.05
CA HIS A 177 10.72 16.63 -14.91
C HIS A 177 11.32 17.71 -13.99
N SER A 178 10.74 18.91 -14.11
CA SER A 178 10.60 19.88 -13.03
C SER A 178 9.07 20.07 -12.85
N SER A 179 8.59 21.03 -12.06
CA SER A 179 7.16 21.37 -11.90
C SER A 179 6.32 21.53 -13.20
N SER A 180 6.93 21.42 -14.39
CA SER A 180 6.31 21.16 -15.69
C SER A 180 7.12 20.11 -16.48
N ALA A 181 6.42 19.14 -17.11
CA ALA A 181 7.03 18.16 -18.01
C ALA A 181 7.23 18.78 -19.39
N PHE A 182 8.48 18.87 -19.87
CA PHE A 182 8.80 19.48 -21.17
C PHE A 182 9.43 18.47 -22.12
N ILE A 183 8.99 18.47 -23.39
CA ILE A 183 9.65 17.72 -24.48
C ILE A 183 10.48 18.71 -25.27
N MET A 184 11.80 18.54 -25.27
CA MET A 184 12.71 19.36 -26.08
C MET A 184 13.46 18.49 -27.10
N ARG A 185 13.58 18.97 -28.34
CA ARG A 185 14.43 18.33 -29.35
C ARG A 185 15.81 18.96 -29.30
N TYR A 186 16.84 18.13 -29.07
CA TYR A 186 18.23 18.59 -29.11
C TYR A 186 18.91 18.14 -30.40
N ASN A 187 19.62 19.07 -31.04
CA ASN A 187 20.51 18.78 -32.15
C ASN A 187 21.89 18.46 -31.59
N VAL A 188 22.34 17.21 -31.74
CA VAL A 188 23.71 16.84 -31.40
C VAL A 188 24.63 17.29 -32.54
N TRP A 189 25.62 18.11 -32.20
CA TRP A 189 26.58 18.66 -33.17
C TRP A 189 27.92 17.95 -33.04
N LYS A 190 28.42 17.38 -34.14
CA LYS A 190 29.71 16.67 -34.25
C LYS A 190 29.96 15.54 -33.22
N GLY A 191 28.89 14.98 -32.63
CA GLY A 191 28.99 13.90 -31.63
C GLY A 191 29.13 14.39 -30.19
N SER A 192 28.81 15.65 -29.89
CA SER A 192 28.79 16.16 -28.53
C SER A 192 27.56 17.01 -28.27
N PHE A 193 27.14 17.07 -27.00
CA PHE A 193 26.11 18.00 -26.53
C PHE A 193 26.43 18.46 -25.11
N SER A 194 25.94 19.63 -24.74
CA SER A 194 26.01 20.16 -23.38
C SER A 194 24.62 20.42 -22.85
N LEU A 195 24.43 20.22 -21.55
CA LEU A 195 23.22 20.55 -20.82
C LEU A 195 23.59 21.40 -19.62
N ASP A 196 22.83 22.47 -19.40
CA ASP A 196 22.84 23.20 -18.14
C ASP A 196 21.84 22.49 -17.21
N LEU A 197 22.37 21.88 -16.15
CA LEU A 197 21.63 21.08 -15.19
C LEU A 197 21.44 21.90 -13.91
N ASN A 198 20.20 22.08 -13.48
CA ASN A 198 19.94 22.55 -12.11
C ASN A 198 19.81 21.35 -11.16
N VAL A 199 19.51 21.65 -9.91
CA VAL A 199 19.23 20.66 -8.88
C VAL A 199 17.80 20.11 -9.01
N ASP A 200 17.59 18.88 -8.54
CA ASP A 200 16.29 18.20 -8.52
C ASP A 200 15.65 18.06 -9.92
N GLU A 201 16.46 17.78 -10.94
CA GLU A 201 16.00 17.55 -12.30
C GLU A 201 16.29 16.11 -12.77
N VAL A 202 15.38 15.55 -13.57
CA VAL A 202 15.62 14.30 -14.31
C VAL A 202 15.51 14.56 -15.80
N TYR A 203 16.53 14.10 -16.54
CA TYR A 203 16.56 14.16 -17.99
C TYR A 203 16.63 12.76 -18.60
N THR A 204 15.80 12.51 -19.61
CA THR A 204 16.01 11.35 -20.50
C THR A 204 16.27 11.84 -21.91
N LEU A 205 17.46 11.56 -22.42
CA LEU A 205 17.86 11.79 -23.80
C LEU A 205 17.84 10.45 -24.52
N THR A 206 17.02 10.31 -25.56
CA THR A 206 16.96 9.07 -26.34
C THR A 206 16.82 9.28 -27.84
N THR A 207 17.26 8.30 -28.62
CA THR A 207 16.98 8.16 -30.05
C THR A 207 15.58 7.64 -30.35
N LEU A 208 14.93 7.00 -29.36
CA LEU A 208 13.59 6.48 -29.49
C LEU A 208 12.57 7.63 -29.60
N LYS A 209 11.51 7.39 -30.38
CA LYS A 209 10.40 8.34 -30.58
C LYS A 209 9.09 7.87 -29.94
N THR A 210 9.17 6.86 -29.09
CA THR A 210 8.03 6.15 -28.51
C THR A 210 7.49 6.79 -27.23
N GLY A 211 8.20 7.78 -26.67
CA GLY A 211 7.81 8.43 -25.42
C GLY A 211 6.49 9.18 -25.53
N GLN A 212 5.57 8.94 -24.59
CA GLN A 212 4.26 9.59 -24.52
C GLN A 212 3.87 9.86 -23.07
N LYS A 213 3.37 11.07 -22.80
CA LYS A 213 2.66 11.37 -21.55
C LYS A 213 1.18 11.04 -21.75
N CYS A 214 0.55 10.30 -20.83
CA CYS A 214 -0.89 10.06 -20.95
C CYS A 214 -1.65 11.40 -20.83
N GLY A 215 -2.59 11.63 -21.75
CA GLY A 215 -3.65 12.63 -21.59
C GLY A 215 -4.82 12.00 -20.87
N CYS A 216 -4.60 11.53 -19.64
CA CYS A 216 -5.63 10.90 -18.85
C CYS A 216 -6.63 11.97 -18.37
N PRO A 217 -7.96 11.75 -18.45
CA PRO A 217 -8.92 12.67 -17.86
C PRO A 217 -8.73 12.74 -16.35
N GLU A 218 -9.04 13.90 -15.76
CA GLU A 218 -9.03 14.05 -14.31
C GLU A 218 -10.06 13.10 -13.68
N PRO A 219 -9.69 12.37 -12.62
CA PRO A 219 -10.61 11.48 -11.92
C PRO A 219 -11.67 12.29 -11.14
N PRO A 220 -12.74 11.62 -10.67
CA PRO A 220 -13.66 12.21 -9.71
C PRO A 220 -12.93 12.82 -8.49
N PRO A 221 -13.50 13.86 -7.84
CA PRO A 221 -12.91 14.44 -6.64
C PRO A 221 -12.93 13.43 -5.47
N PRO A 222 -11.98 13.52 -4.53
CA PRO A 222 -11.94 12.62 -3.37
C PRO A 222 -13.20 12.76 -2.52
N GLN A 223 -13.62 11.65 -1.90
CA GLN A 223 -14.73 11.61 -0.95
C GLN A 223 -14.36 10.69 0.22
N PRO A 224 -14.79 11.03 1.46
CA PRO A 224 -14.64 10.09 2.57
C PRO A 224 -15.44 8.81 2.30
N PHE A 225 -15.08 7.73 3.00
CA PHE A 225 -15.88 6.50 2.99
C PHE A 225 -17.35 6.82 3.35
N PRO A 226 -18.34 6.20 2.69
CA PRO A 226 -19.76 6.46 2.96
C PRO A 226 -20.11 6.34 4.45
N SER A 227 -20.70 7.41 5.02
CA SER A 227 -21.15 7.41 6.42
C SER A 227 -22.28 6.43 6.71
N ASN A 228 -22.97 5.94 5.68
CA ASN A 228 -23.92 4.83 5.75
C ASN A 228 -23.52 3.78 4.70
N TYR A 229 -23.09 2.60 5.14
CA TYR A 229 -22.60 1.52 4.28
C TYR A 229 -23.24 0.20 4.67
N LYS A 230 -23.67 -0.58 3.68
CA LYS A 230 -24.26 -1.90 3.85
C LYS A 230 -23.65 -2.90 2.87
N ASP A 231 -23.48 -4.13 3.32
CA ASP A 231 -23.16 -5.28 2.47
C ASP A 231 -23.91 -6.50 3.02
N ASP A 232 -24.77 -7.08 2.18
CA ASP A 232 -25.54 -8.29 2.50
C ASP A 232 -24.87 -9.56 1.95
N PHE A 233 -23.69 -9.40 1.34
CA PHE A 233 -22.87 -10.45 0.74
C PHE A 233 -23.58 -11.34 -0.30
N ASN A 234 -24.75 -10.93 -0.81
CA ASN A 234 -25.61 -11.73 -1.69
C ASN A 234 -25.10 -11.81 -3.14
N ILE A 235 -23.94 -12.41 -3.33
CA ILE A 235 -23.28 -12.54 -4.64
C ILE A 235 -22.98 -14.01 -4.95
N ARG A 236 -23.69 -14.56 -5.93
CA ARG A 236 -23.53 -15.96 -6.34
C ARG A 236 -22.21 -16.29 -7.01
N ASN A 237 -21.72 -15.38 -7.85
CA ASN A 237 -20.49 -15.54 -8.62
C ASN A 237 -19.65 -14.26 -8.48
N PRO A 238 -19.01 -14.06 -7.32
CA PRO A 238 -18.27 -12.83 -7.09
C PRO A 238 -17.01 -12.80 -7.97
N PRO A 239 -16.64 -11.63 -8.54
CA PRO A 239 -15.44 -11.50 -9.37
C PRO A 239 -14.13 -11.64 -8.58
N PHE A 240 -14.20 -11.49 -7.25
CA PHE A 240 -13.12 -11.69 -6.29
C PHE A 240 -13.62 -12.59 -5.14
N SER A 241 -12.71 -13.21 -4.37
CA SER A 241 -13.08 -14.14 -3.31
C SER A 241 -13.63 -13.48 -2.04
N GLU A 242 -13.35 -12.18 -1.83
CA GLU A 242 -13.71 -11.41 -0.63
C GLU A 242 -14.62 -10.22 -0.99
N ALA A 243 -15.45 -9.80 -0.04
CA ALA A 243 -16.29 -8.61 -0.17
C ALA A 243 -15.46 -7.32 -0.28
N PRO A 244 -15.93 -6.31 -1.04
CA PRO A 244 -15.17 -5.09 -1.23
C PRO A 244 -14.99 -4.31 0.08
N ASN A 245 -13.86 -3.60 0.19
CA ASN A 245 -13.50 -2.69 1.29
C ASN A 245 -13.18 -3.35 2.64
N PHE A 246 -13.55 -4.61 2.86
CA PHE A 246 -13.00 -5.39 3.96
C PHE A 246 -11.51 -5.61 3.72
N ALA A 247 -10.72 -5.36 4.77
CA ALA A 247 -9.28 -5.49 4.74
C ALA A 247 -8.83 -6.37 5.89
N ASP A 248 -8.54 -7.63 5.59
CA ASP A 248 -8.09 -8.62 6.55
C ASP A 248 -6.72 -8.26 7.15
N GLN A 249 -6.66 -8.10 8.47
CA GLN A 249 -5.41 -7.79 9.20
C GLN A 249 -4.86 -9.02 9.94
N THR A 250 -5.70 -10.01 10.23
CA THR A 250 -5.33 -11.36 10.69
C THR A 250 -6.48 -12.31 10.37
N GLY A 251 -6.18 -13.52 9.86
CA GLY A 251 -7.20 -14.41 9.31
C GLY A 251 -7.44 -14.17 7.82
N VAL A 252 -8.41 -14.88 7.24
CA VAL A 252 -8.87 -14.66 5.86
C VAL A 252 -10.39 -14.80 5.83
N PHE A 253 -11.07 -13.83 5.23
CA PHE A 253 -12.52 -13.74 5.12
C PHE A 253 -12.93 -13.89 3.64
N GLU A 254 -13.84 -14.81 3.34
CA GLU A 254 -14.23 -15.14 1.98
C GLU A 254 -15.76 -15.13 1.84
N TYR A 255 -16.26 -14.77 0.66
CA TYR A 255 -17.64 -15.06 0.29
C TYR A 255 -17.91 -16.56 0.45
N PHE A 256 -19.00 -16.90 1.10
CA PHE A 256 -19.38 -18.27 1.40
C PHE A 256 -20.82 -18.53 0.98
N ILE A 257 -21.03 -19.68 0.34
CA ILE A 257 -22.36 -20.12 -0.11
C ILE A 257 -22.74 -21.36 0.69
N ASN A 258 -23.68 -21.22 1.61
CA ASN A 258 -24.25 -22.34 2.34
C ASN A 258 -25.42 -22.93 1.56
N ALA A 259 -25.13 -23.78 0.56
CA ALA A 259 -26.16 -24.39 -0.29
C ALA A 259 -27.14 -25.33 0.45
N SER A 260 -26.86 -25.67 1.72
CA SER A 260 -27.71 -26.51 2.56
C SER A 260 -28.62 -25.70 3.49
N ASP A 261 -28.46 -24.37 3.55
CA ASP A 261 -29.33 -23.50 4.34
C ASP A 261 -30.62 -23.21 3.55
N PRO A 262 -31.80 -23.59 4.05
CA PRO A 262 -33.07 -23.22 3.46
C PRO A 262 -33.55 -21.81 3.88
N GLY A 263 -32.83 -21.13 4.77
CA GLY A 263 -33.18 -19.84 5.36
C GLY A 263 -32.57 -18.64 4.64
N ASP A 264 -32.48 -17.53 5.37
CA ASP A 264 -32.10 -16.21 4.83
C ASP A 264 -30.59 -16.01 4.64
N HIS A 265 -29.75 -16.91 5.17
CA HIS A 265 -28.28 -16.79 5.21
C HIS A 265 -27.56 -17.70 4.18
N VAL A 266 -28.07 -17.75 2.95
CA VAL A 266 -27.49 -18.59 1.88
C VAL A 266 -26.13 -18.07 1.42
N PHE A 267 -25.94 -16.75 1.42
CA PHE A 267 -24.71 -16.07 1.06
C PHE A 267 -24.21 -15.27 2.26
N THR A 268 -22.96 -15.49 2.65
CA THR A 268 -22.37 -14.87 3.85
C THR A 268 -20.91 -14.53 3.61
N LEU A 269 -20.29 -13.83 4.56
CA LEU A 269 -18.84 -13.68 4.65
C LEU A 269 -18.31 -14.60 5.75
N ARG A 270 -17.33 -15.46 5.45
CA ARG A 270 -16.84 -16.47 6.40
C ARG A 270 -15.35 -16.34 6.65
N GLN A 271 -14.96 -16.38 7.92
CA GLN A 271 -13.55 -16.53 8.30
C GLN A 271 -13.14 -17.99 8.09
N VAL A 272 -12.16 -18.27 7.21
CA VAL A 272 -11.86 -19.65 6.73
C VAL A 272 -10.59 -20.28 7.33
N VAL A 273 -9.77 -19.53 8.05
CA VAL A 273 -8.51 -20.00 8.63
C VAL A 273 -8.74 -20.57 10.03
N VAL A 274 -8.41 -21.86 10.19
CA VAL A 274 -8.61 -22.61 11.46
C VAL A 274 -7.33 -22.87 12.26
N GLN A 275 -6.19 -22.40 11.75
CA GLN A 275 -4.90 -22.53 12.41
C GLN A 275 -4.04 -21.32 12.13
N ARG A 276 -3.25 -20.91 13.11
CA ARG A 276 -2.30 -19.81 12.94
C ARG A 276 -1.31 -20.16 11.81
N PRO A 277 -1.14 -19.30 10.79
CA PRO A 277 -0.16 -19.53 9.73
C PRO A 277 1.28 -19.59 10.26
N ILE A 278 2.20 -20.05 9.42
CA ILE A 278 3.62 -19.74 9.63
C ILE A 278 3.80 -18.26 9.33
N THR A 279 3.84 -17.44 10.38
CA THR A 279 3.70 -15.98 10.26
C THR A 279 4.98 -15.30 9.80
N TRP A 280 4.84 -14.31 8.91
CA TRP A 280 5.93 -13.37 8.57
C TRP A 280 5.94 -12.16 9.52
N ALA A 281 4.76 -11.64 9.85
CA ALA A 281 4.54 -10.57 10.82
C ALA A 281 4.14 -11.13 12.20
N SER A 282 3.81 -10.23 13.12
CA SER A 282 3.25 -10.57 14.43
C SER A 282 1.72 -10.49 14.38
N ASP A 283 1.10 -11.42 13.64
CA ASP A 283 -0.35 -11.51 13.51
C ASP A 283 -1.01 -11.56 14.90
N ALA A 284 -2.24 -11.06 15.04
CA ALA A 284 -2.99 -11.17 16.29
C ALA A 284 -3.31 -12.65 16.62
N ASP A 285 -3.71 -12.94 17.85
CA ASP A 285 -4.19 -14.29 18.20
C ASP A 285 -5.67 -14.49 17.82
N GLN A 286 -6.36 -13.38 17.58
CA GLN A 286 -7.72 -13.23 17.08
C GLN A 286 -7.67 -12.92 15.58
N THR A 287 -8.74 -13.25 14.84
CA THR A 287 -8.87 -12.75 13.46
C THR A 287 -9.63 -11.43 13.45
N ILE A 288 -9.36 -10.59 12.46
CA ILE A 288 -9.99 -9.29 12.32
C ILE A 288 -9.90 -8.79 10.87
N SER A 289 -11.02 -8.29 10.36
CA SER A 289 -11.11 -7.54 9.11
C SER A 289 -11.65 -6.15 9.41
N VAL A 290 -10.93 -5.10 8.96
CA VAL A 290 -11.28 -3.70 9.19
C VAL A 290 -11.92 -3.08 7.96
N ILE A 291 -12.80 -2.09 8.16
CA ILE A 291 -13.51 -1.40 7.08
C ILE A 291 -13.87 0.03 7.48
N GLY A 292 -13.89 0.92 6.48
CA GLY A 292 -14.53 2.22 6.58
C GLY A 292 -13.57 3.40 6.65
N ASN A 293 -13.93 4.43 7.42
CA ASN A 293 -13.13 5.64 7.60
C ASN A 293 -12.44 5.64 8.96
N PHE A 294 -11.12 5.76 8.98
CA PHE A 294 -10.36 5.86 10.23
C PHE A 294 -10.73 7.08 11.08
N GLN A 295 -11.27 8.14 10.46
CA GLN A 295 -11.66 9.37 11.14
C GLN A 295 -13.00 9.27 11.90
N TRP A 296 -13.72 8.15 11.80
CA TRP A 296 -15.00 8.01 12.49
C TRP A 296 -14.85 7.96 14.00
N VAL A 297 -15.64 8.78 14.68
CA VAL A 297 -15.66 8.92 16.15
C VAL A 297 -16.92 8.28 16.71
N ASN A 298 -18.09 8.70 16.24
CA ASN A 298 -19.36 8.08 16.61
C ASN A 298 -19.71 7.07 15.53
N MET A 299 -20.22 5.91 15.92
CA MET A 299 -20.65 4.90 14.95
C MET A 299 -21.60 3.90 15.56
N THR A 300 -22.45 3.34 14.70
CA THR A 300 -23.28 2.17 14.94
C THR A 300 -22.84 1.09 13.98
N VAL A 301 -22.38 -0.04 14.50
CA VAL A 301 -21.98 -1.20 13.71
C VAL A 301 -22.95 -2.33 13.99
N THR A 302 -23.62 -2.84 12.96
CA THR A 302 -24.56 -3.97 13.04
C THR A 302 -24.11 -5.08 12.11
N CYS A 303 -24.19 -6.32 12.58
CA CYS A 303 -23.88 -7.49 11.77
C CYS A 303 -24.57 -8.73 12.36
N ASP A 304 -25.10 -9.57 11.49
CA ASP A 304 -25.51 -10.93 11.86
C ASP A 304 -24.27 -11.81 11.99
N ILE A 305 -24.23 -12.64 13.01
CA ILE A 305 -23.10 -13.50 13.34
C ILE A 305 -23.54 -14.96 13.50
N TYR A 306 -22.63 -15.87 13.17
CA TYR A 306 -22.80 -17.31 13.35
C TYR A 306 -21.51 -17.94 13.84
N ILE A 307 -21.54 -18.50 15.05
CA ILE A 307 -20.39 -19.17 15.66
C ILE A 307 -20.44 -20.66 15.30
N GLU A 308 -19.46 -21.17 14.56
CA GLU A 308 -19.42 -22.61 14.19
C GLU A 308 -18.71 -23.47 15.22
N LYS A 309 -17.70 -22.91 15.89
CA LYS A 309 -16.91 -23.65 16.88
C LYS A 309 -17.71 -23.83 18.17
N GLN A 310 -17.98 -25.09 18.50
CA GLN A 310 -18.77 -25.46 19.66
C GLN A 310 -18.09 -25.11 20.98
N ARG A 311 -18.90 -24.70 21.98
CA ARG A 311 -18.51 -24.43 23.39
C ARG A 311 -17.56 -23.25 23.61
N ASP A 312 -16.44 -23.15 22.89
CA ASP A 312 -15.39 -22.15 23.11
C ASP A 312 -15.20 -21.17 21.94
N GLY A 313 -16.02 -21.26 20.89
CA GLY A 313 -16.03 -20.27 19.81
C GLY A 313 -16.48 -18.88 20.27
N GLY A 314 -15.98 -17.84 19.59
CA GLY A 314 -16.40 -16.47 19.84
C GLY A 314 -16.19 -15.57 18.63
N VAL A 315 -17.02 -14.54 18.55
CA VAL A 315 -17.01 -13.54 17.49
C VAL A 315 -17.21 -12.15 18.07
N PHE A 316 -16.85 -11.12 17.31
CA PHE A 316 -17.08 -9.74 17.69
C PHE A 316 -17.43 -8.85 16.52
N VAL A 317 -18.12 -7.76 16.85
CA VAL A 317 -18.13 -6.51 16.08
C VAL A 317 -17.35 -5.45 16.86
N ALA A 318 -16.68 -4.54 16.17
CA ALA A 318 -15.88 -3.51 16.81
C ALA A 318 -15.98 -2.17 16.09
N GLY A 319 -15.68 -1.10 16.84
CA GLY A 319 -15.57 0.26 16.35
C GLY A 319 -14.40 1.00 16.98
N ARG A 320 -13.99 2.09 16.35
CA ARG A 320 -12.77 2.84 16.69
C ARG A 320 -11.51 1.98 16.69
N VAL A 321 -11.38 1.06 15.76
CA VAL A 321 -10.19 0.20 15.63
C VAL A 321 -9.01 1.06 15.15
N ASP A 322 -7.98 1.21 15.99
CA ASP A 322 -6.95 2.26 15.82
C ASP A 322 -5.64 1.82 15.14
N ASN A 323 -5.45 0.52 14.93
CA ASN A 323 -4.25 -0.04 14.31
C ASN A 323 -4.58 -1.24 13.42
N GLY A 324 -3.68 -1.53 12.49
CA GLY A 324 -3.70 -2.71 11.62
C GLY A 324 -2.31 -3.06 11.09
N GLY A 325 -2.27 -3.89 10.05
CA GLY A 325 -1.06 -4.35 9.38
C GLY A 325 -0.07 -5.00 10.35
N ILE A 326 1.20 -4.62 10.24
CA ILE A 326 2.28 -5.16 11.10
C ILE A 326 2.10 -4.83 12.61
N TYR A 327 1.15 -3.97 12.98
CA TYR A 327 0.87 -3.58 14.36
C TYR A 327 -0.46 -4.12 14.91
N VAL A 328 -1.16 -4.99 14.15
CA VAL A 328 -2.49 -5.53 14.50
C VAL A 328 -2.60 -6.11 15.91
N ARG A 329 -1.52 -6.71 16.44
CA ARG A 329 -1.50 -7.26 17.80
C ARG A 329 -1.68 -6.20 18.91
N ARG A 330 -1.41 -4.93 18.62
CA ARG A 330 -1.51 -3.81 19.59
C ARG A 330 -2.80 -2.99 19.42
N THR A 331 -3.70 -3.46 18.57
CA THR A 331 -4.92 -2.74 18.21
C THR A 331 -5.81 -2.51 19.42
N LYS A 332 -6.22 -1.25 19.57
CA LYS A 332 -7.22 -0.79 20.53
C LYS A 332 -8.49 -0.39 19.81
N GLY A 333 -9.57 -0.27 20.58
CA GLY A 333 -10.90 0.01 20.06
C GLY A 333 -11.96 -0.34 21.10
N VAL A 334 -13.20 -0.48 20.63
CA VAL A 334 -14.30 -1.02 21.44
C VAL A 334 -14.76 -2.28 20.77
N PHE A 335 -14.50 -3.43 21.41
CA PHE A 335 -14.81 -4.74 20.85
C PHE A 335 -15.97 -5.36 21.64
N PHE A 336 -17.06 -5.67 20.96
CA PHE A 336 -18.22 -6.36 21.53
C PHE A 336 -18.17 -7.84 21.15
N TRP A 337 -17.69 -8.66 22.09
CA TRP A 337 -17.55 -10.10 21.96
C TRP A 337 -18.75 -10.86 22.46
N VAL A 338 -19.16 -11.90 21.74
CA VAL A 338 -20.09 -12.94 22.24
C VAL A 338 -19.46 -14.32 22.05
N PHE A 339 -19.78 -15.24 22.94
CA PHE A 339 -19.18 -16.57 23.00
C PHE A 339 -20.24 -17.67 23.02
N ALA A 340 -19.93 -18.85 22.47
CA ALA A 340 -20.82 -20.01 22.42
C ALA A 340 -21.19 -20.58 23.82
N ASP A 341 -20.42 -20.25 24.85
CA ASP A 341 -20.73 -20.61 26.24
C ASP A 341 -21.89 -19.78 26.84
N GLY A 342 -22.39 -18.77 26.12
CA GLY A 342 -23.48 -17.90 26.55
C GLY A 342 -23.02 -16.66 27.31
N THR A 343 -21.74 -16.32 27.24
CA THR A 343 -21.19 -15.09 27.82
C THR A 343 -20.93 -14.01 26.76
N TYR A 344 -20.75 -12.76 27.21
CA TYR A 344 -20.21 -11.66 26.40
C TYR A 344 -19.10 -10.93 27.13
N ARG A 345 -18.28 -10.20 26.36
CA ARG A 345 -17.29 -9.24 26.87
C ARG A 345 -17.30 -7.97 26.03
N VAL A 346 -16.97 -6.86 26.67
CA VAL A 346 -16.62 -5.61 26.01
C VAL A 346 -15.17 -5.30 26.38
N THR A 347 -14.29 -5.12 25.41
CA THR A 347 -12.86 -4.87 25.65
C THR A 347 -12.37 -3.60 24.96
N GLY A 348 -11.32 -3.00 25.53
CA GLY A 348 -10.62 -1.82 25.01
C GLY A 348 -9.54 -2.15 23.98
N ASP A 349 -9.23 -3.43 23.82
CA ASP A 349 -8.17 -3.96 22.97
C ASP A 349 -8.56 -5.30 22.33
N LEU A 350 -7.91 -5.62 21.20
CA LEU A 350 -8.14 -6.86 20.45
C LEU A 350 -7.68 -8.10 21.22
N ALA A 351 -6.61 -8.00 22.02
CA ALA A 351 -6.09 -9.14 22.79
C ALA A 351 -7.01 -9.54 23.96
N GLY A 352 -7.93 -8.66 24.33
CA GLY A 352 -8.93 -8.89 25.38
C GLY A 352 -8.36 -8.77 26.80
N GLU A 353 -7.28 -8.00 26.97
CA GLU A 353 -6.63 -7.74 28.25
C GLU A 353 -7.35 -6.64 29.06
N GLU A 354 -7.85 -5.60 28.38
CA GLU A 354 -8.57 -4.47 28.93
C GLU A 354 -10.08 -4.74 28.91
N ILE A 355 -10.57 -5.51 29.88
CA ILE A 355 -12.00 -5.83 30.02
C ILE A 355 -12.75 -4.61 30.58
N LEU A 356 -13.62 -4.02 29.78
CA LEU A 356 -14.50 -2.91 30.15
C LEU A 356 -15.81 -3.41 30.78
N MET A 357 -16.35 -4.52 30.27
CA MET A 357 -17.56 -5.16 30.79
C MET A 357 -17.60 -6.65 30.42
N LYS A 358 -18.36 -7.44 31.18
CA LYS A 358 -18.66 -8.84 30.86
C LYS A 358 -19.98 -9.25 31.51
N GLY A 359 -20.64 -10.26 30.95
CA GLY A 359 -21.88 -10.79 31.49
C GLY A 359 -22.38 -12.00 30.72
N LEU A 360 -23.68 -12.29 30.87
CA LEU A 360 -24.36 -13.38 30.16
C LEU A 360 -25.10 -12.81 28.96
N SER A 361 -24.95 -13.45 27.80
CA SER A 361 -25.65 -13.12 26.54
C SER A 361 -26.67 -14.17 26.13
N GLY A 362 -26.46 -15.43 26.55
CA GLY A 362 -27.27 -16.56 26.08
C GLY A 362 -26.97 -17.03 24.65
N VAL A 363 -26.00 -16.41 23.97
CA VAL A 363 -25.53 -16.80 22.63
C VAL A 363 -25.00 -18.23 22.62
N ARG A 364 -25.25 -18.96 21.53
CA ARG A 364 -24.81 -20.34 21.33
C ARG A 364 -24.13 -20.51 19.97
N ASP A 365 -23.35 -21.56 19.83
CA ASP A 365 -22.89 -22.01 18.52
C ASP A 365 -24.07 -22.51 17.66
N ASN A 366 -23.86 -22.54 16.35
CA ASN A 366 -24.82 -23.01 15.35
C ASN A 366 -26.17 -22.27 15.33
N ALA A 367 -26.20 -21.02 15.79
CA ALA A 367 -27.37 -20.14 15.76
C ALA A 367 -26.98 -18.75 15.26
N TRP A 368 -27.86 -18.15 14.46
CA TRP A 368 -27.72 -16.77 14.00
C TRP A 368 -28.19 -15.79 15.07
N HIS A 369 -27.43 -14.71 15.23
CA HIS A 369 -27.77 -13.59 16.10
C HIS A 369 -27.36 -12.27 15.47
N THR A 370 -28.09 -11.20 15.75
CA THR A 370 -27.72 -9.85 15.31
C THR A 370 -27.03 -9.12 16.45
N LEU A 371 -25.80 -8.65 16.23
CA LEU A 371 -25.11 -7.74 17.15
C LEU A 371 -25.21 -6.31 16.65
N THR A 372 -25.48 -5.37 17.55
CA THR A 372 -25.34 -3.94 17.28
C THR A 372 -24.46 -3.31 18.35
N LEU A 373 -23.38 -2.64 17.95
CA LEU A 373 -22.52 -1.83 18.80
C LEU A 373 -22.74 -0.35 18.49
N ASN A 374 -23.15 0.43 19.49
CA ASN A 374 -23.27 1.88 19.39
C ASN A 374 -22.15 2.56 20.16
N ILE A 375 -21.48 3.52 19.55
CA ILE A 375 -20.45 4.35 20.17
C ILE A 375 -20.83 5.82 19.97
N GLN A 376 -21.04 6.54 21.07
CA GLN A 376 -21.36 7.97 21.05
C GLN A 376 -20.55 8.72 22.11
N GLY A 377 -19.70 9.65 21.67
CA GLY A 377 -18.82 10.42 22.55
C GLY A 377 -17.88 9.51 23.33
N THR A 378 -18.05 9.45 24.65
CA THR A 378 -17.26 8.58 25.55
C THR A 378 -18.06 7.40 26.09
N SER A 379 -19.22 7.09 25.51
CA SER A 379 -20.10 6.00 25.95
C SER A 379 -20.34 5.00 24.82
N ALA A 380 -20.44 3.72 25.16
CA ALA A 380 -20.93 2.67 24.27
C ALA A 380 -22.08 1.87 24.88
N SER A 381 -22.89 1.30 24.00
CA SER A 381 -23.92 0.31 24.31
C SER A 381 -23.92 -0.82 23.26
N GLY A 382 -24.47 -1.96 23.64
CA GLY A 382 -24.59 -3.12 22.76
C GLY A 382 -25.97 -3.76 22.83
N LEU A 383 -26.51 -4.13 21.67
CA LEU A 383 -27.76 -4.86 21.53
C LEU A 383 -27.49 -6.26 21.00
N LEU A 384 -28.32 -7.21 21.43
CA LEU A 384 -28.38 -8.56 20.92
C LEU A 384 -29.80 -8.82 20.41
N ASN A 385 -29.94 -9.14 19.12
CA ASN A 385 -31.23 -9.36 18.44
C ASN A 385 -32.21 -8.18 18.62
N GLY A 386 -31.69 -6.95 18.57
CA GLY A 386 -32.47 -5.72 18.72
C GLY A 386 -32.85 -5.35 20.16
N TYR A 387 -32.49 -6.17 21.17
CA TYR A 387 -32.73 -5.85 22.59
C TYR A 387 -31.44 -5.38 23.27
N PRO A 388 -31.47 -4.37 24.16
CA PRO A 388 -30.31 -3.94 24.91
C PRO A 388 -29.72 -5.09 25.75
N LEU A 389 -28.42 -5.36 25.56
CA LEU A 389 -27.67 -6.33 26.36
C LEU A 389 -26.83 -5.63 27.43
N TRP A 390 -26.22 -4.49 27.08
CA TRP A 390 -25.44 -3.66 27.98
C TRP A 390 -25.39 -2.20 27.52
N GLU A 391 -25.19 -1.29 28.46
CA GLU A 391 -25.21 0.17 28.22
C GLU A 391 -24.19 0.89 29.10
N ASN A 392 -23.86 2.14 28.71
CA ASN A 392 -23.06 3.07 29.49
C ASN A 392 -21.64 2.58 29.83
N VAL A 393 -21.01 1.87 28.89
CA VAL A 393 -19.57 1.54 29.01
C VAL A 393 -18.76 2.77 28.65
N THR A 394 -17.97 3.27 29.61
CA THR A 394 -17.10 4.43 29.39
C THR A 394 -15.88 4.05 28.55
N ILE A 395 -15.66 4.81 27.48
CA ILE A 395 -14.51 4.66 26.57
C ILE A 395 -13.54 5.82 26.83
N SER A 396 -12.28 5.50 27.11
CA SER A 396 -11.24 6.51 27.33
C SER A 396 -10.36 6.73 26.09
N LYS A 397 -10.02 5.64 25.38
CA LYS A 397 -9.25 5.61 24.13
C LYS A 397 -9.62 4.32 23.37
N PRO A 398 -9.42 4.27 22.05
CA PRO A 398 -9.06 5.37 21.14
C PRO A 398 -10.25 6.30 20.83
N SER A 399 -9.97 7.48 20.26
CA SER A 399 -10.98 8.50 19.93
C SER A 399 -11.71 8.24 18.61
N ASN A 400 -11.05 7.58 17.68
CA ASN A 400 -11.52 7.32 16.33
C ASN A 400 -10.88 6.04 15.80
N GLY A 401 -11.40 5.51 14.70
CA GLY A 401 -10.83 4.37 13.99
C GLY A 401 -11.87 3.68 13.12
N TRP A 402 -11.47 2.57 12.49
CA TRP A 402 -12.35 1.79 11.63
C TRP A 402 -13.44 1.04 12.40
N ALA A 403 -14.44 0.54 11.67
CA ALA A 403 -15.25 -0.58 12.11
C ALA A 403 -14.53 -1.90 11.81
N ALA A 404 -14.90 -2.98 12.50
CA ALA A 404 -14.35 -4.30 12.22
C ALA A 404 -15.28 -5.44 12.63
N ILE A 405 -15.01 -6.61 12.07
CA ILE A 405 -15.57 -7.91 12.45
C ILE A 405 -14.42 -8.90 12.68
N GLY A 406 -14.67 -9.95 13.47
CA GLY A 406 -13.66 -10.99 13.63
C GLY A 406 -14.02 -12.10 14.61
N THR A 407 -13.06 -13.01 14.81
CA THR A 407 -13.22 -14.23 15.62
C THR A 407 -12.22 -14.29 16.77
N ARG A 408 -12.58 -15.00 17.84
CA ARG A 408 -11.77 -15.15 19.07
C ARG A 408 -10.41 -15.80 18.80
N SER A 409 -10.35 -16.72 17.85
CA SER A 409 -9.13 -17.41 17.45
C SER A 409 -9.20 -17.74 15.95
N PHE A 410 -8.21 -18.43 15.40
CA PHE A 410 -8.32 -19.00 14.05
C PHE A 410 -9.37 -20.12 14.06
N GLU A 411 -10.64 -19.75 13.81
CA GLU A 411 -11.80 -20.63 13.84
C GLU A 411 -12.88 -20.16 12.87
N PHE A 412 -13.69 -21.10 12.37
CA PHE A 412 -14.78 -20.77 11.46
C PHE A 412 -15.87 -19.95 12.17
N ALA A 413 -16.30 -18.89 11.49
CA ALA A 413 -17.49 -18.13 11.82
C ALA A 413 -18.00 -17.43 10.55
N GLN A 414 -19.31 -17.19 10.50
CA GLN A 414 -19.95 -16.46 9.39
C GLN A 414 -20.52 -15.13 9.88
N PHE A 415 -20.56 -14.18 8.96
CA PHE A 415 -21.04 -12.82 9.13
C PHE A 415 -22.00 -12.51 7.98
N ASP A 416 -23.09 -11.82 8.29
CA ASP A 416 -24.09 -11.43 7.30
C ASP A 416 -24.71 -10.07 7.61
N ASN A 417 -25.40 -9.47 6.62
CA ASN A 417 -26.15 -8.21 6.73
C ASN A 417 -25.38 -7.10 7.45
N PHE A 418 -24.13 -6.87 7.04
CA PHE A 418 -23.27 -5.87 7.66
C PHE A 418 -23.77 -4.46 7.39
N HIS A 419 -23.81 -3.61 8.42
CA HIS A 419 -24.24 -2.22 8.33
C HIS A 419 -23.45 -1.32 9.27
N ILE A 420 -22.97 -0.18 8.76
CA ILE A 420 -22.40 0.90 9.56
C ILE A 420 -23.14 2.22 9.31
N GLU A 421 -23.37 2.97 10.38
CA GLU A 421 -23.72 4.40 10.35
C GLU A 421 -22.75 5.19 11.24
N ALA A 422 -22.04 6.20 10.71
CA ALA A 422 -20.96 6.89 11.42
C ALA A 422 -20.86 8.40 11.15
#